data_AF-A0A2P5LGS8-F1
#
_entry.id   AF-A0A2P5LGS8-F1
#
_cell.length_a   1.000
_cell.length_b   1.000
_cell.length_c   1.000
_cell.angle_alpha   90.00
_cell.angle_beta   90.00
_cell.angle_gamma   90.00
#
_symmetry.space_group_name_H-M   'P 1'
#
loop_
_entity.id
_entity.type
_entity.pdbx_description
1 polymer ?
#
loop_
_entity_poly.entity_id
_entity_poly.type
_entity_poly.pdbx_seq_one_letter_code
_entity_poly.pdbx_strand_id
1 'polypeptide(L)'
;MRKGSLLKRLFLSVFTGFLLILAQSGSALSEAEKQAIQNQLNQQTINKAFDPDNPADLEAYLDDAVQKGIKPPVQPPQHWQPGYTCNDILGFGYSGYRNCMLYYRYYGCYYC
;
A
#
# COMPACT_ATOMS: atom_id res chain seq x y z
N MET A 1 -20.81 54.02 14.01
CA MET A 1 -20.28 52.64 13.98
C MET A 1 -21.01 51.80 12.90
N ARG A 2 -20.60 51.81 11.62
CA ARG A 2 -21.20 50.92 10.58
C ARG A 2 -20.23 50.46 9.47
N LYS A 3 -19.14 51.20 9.20
CA LYS A 3 -18.20 50.91 8.11
C LYS A 3 -17.35 49.64 8.29
N GLY A 4 -16.96 49.29 9.53
CA GLY A 4 -16.10 48.13 9.80
C GLY A 4 -16.78 46.75 9.59
N SER A 5 -18.12 46.68 9.64
CA SER A 5 -18.88 45.45 9.42
C SER A 5 -18.98 45.10 7.94
N LEU A 6 -19.15 46.10 7.07
CA LEU A 6 -19.22 45.94 5.62
C LEU A 6 -17.87 45.50 5.03
N LEU A 7 -16.76 46.09 5.50
CA LEU A 7 -15.43 45.74 5.04
C LEU A 7 -15.04 44.30 5.43
N LYS A 8 -15.40 43.85 6.64
CA LYS A 8 -15.19 42.47 7.10
C LYS A 8 -16.01 41.46 6.28
N ARG A 9 -17.27 41.79 5.94
CA ARG A 9 -18.11 40.93 5.09
C ARG A 9 -17.56 40.83 3.66
N LEU A 10 -17.04 41.93 3.12
CA LEU A 10 -16.41 41.93 1.80
C LEU A 10 -15.13 41.08 1.79
N PHE A 11 -14.26 41.27 2.79
CA PHE A 11 -13.05 40.47 2.95
C PHE A 11 -13.35 38.98 3.14
N LEU A 12 -14.32 38.65 3.99
CA LEU A 12 -14.73 37.26 4.22
C LEU A 12 -15.28 36.65 2.93
N SER A 13 -16.10 37.37 2.18
CA SER A 13 -16.69 36.86 0.92
C SER A 13 -15.66 36.66 -0.19
N VAL A 14 -14.65 37.53 -0.29
CA VAL A 14 -13.54 37.38 -1.26
C VAL A 14 -12.64 36.22 -0.85
N PHE A 15 -12.36 36.05 0.45
CA PHE A 15 -11.53 34.97 0.96
C PHE A 15 -12.18 33.60 0.78
N THR A 16 -13.49 33.47 1.05
CA THR A 16 -14.24 32.23 0.80
C THR A 16 -14.35 31.91 -0.69
N GLY A 17 -14.52 32.92 -1.55
CA GLY A 17 -14.52 32.75 -3.00
C GLY A 17 -13.16 32.27 -3.55
N PHE A 18 -12.06 32.78 -3.00
CA PHE A 18 -10.70 32.37 -3.38
C PHE A 18 -10.38 30.93 -2.95
N LEU A 19 -10.84 30.51 -1.77
CA LEU A 19 -10.71 29.12 -1.28
C LEU A 19 -11.48 28.10 -2.14
N LEU A 20 -12.65 28.49 -2.67
CA LEU A 20 -13.45 27.66 -3.58
C LEU A 20 -12.83 27.48 -4.97
N ILE A 21 -12.02 28.44 -5.43
CA ILE A 21 -11.30 28.35 -6.71
C ILE A 21 -10.07 27.43 -6.57
N LEU A 22 -9.40 27.43 -5.42
CA LEU A 22 -8.25 26.56 -5.15
C LEU A 22 -8.62 25.09 -4.92
N ALA A 23 -9.88 24.79 -4.56
CA ALA A 23 -10.32 23.41 -4.28
C ALA A 23 -10.54 22.55 -5.55
N GLN A 24 -10.44 23.12 -6.76
CA GLN A 24 -10.76 22.44 -8.01
C GLN A 24 -9.55 21.85 -8.75
N SER A 25 -8.32 22.01 -8.24
CA SER A 25 -7.12 21.42 -8.85
C SER A 25 -6.94 19.95 -8.46
N GLY A 26 -7.97 19.14 -8.67
CA GLY A 26 -7.88 17.68 -8.65
C GLY A 26 -7.91 17.17 -10.09
N SER A 27 -6.76 16.77 -10.63
CA SER A 27 -6.67 16.17 -11.95
C SER A 27 -7.43 14.84 -11.96
N ALA A 28 -8.65 14.85 -12.49
CA ALA A 28 -9.37 13.60 -12.76
C ALA A 28 -8.71 12.92 -13.95
N LEU A 29 -8.06 11.77 -13.72
CA LEU A 29 -7.53 10.92 -14.79
C LEU A 29 -8.64 10.59 -15.78
N SER A 30 -8.34 10.72 -17.06
CA SER A 30 -9.24 10.30 -18.13
C SER A 30 -9.45 8.78 -18.07
N GLU A 31 -10.57 8.31 -18.62
CA GLU A 31 -10.88 6.88 -18.64
C GLU A 31 -9.84 6.07 -19.44
N ALA A 32 -9.25 6.69 -20.47
CA ALA A 32 -8.15 6.12 -21.24
C ALA A 32 -6.87 5.93 -20.39
N GLU A 33 -6.53 6.90 -19.53
CA GLU A 33 -5.38 6.80 -18.64
C GLU A 33 -5.59 5.73 -17.57
N LYS A 34 -6.80 5.64 -17.00
CA LYS A 34 -7.13 4.56 -16.05
C LYS A 34 -7.00 3.17 -16.70
N GLN A 35 -7.52 3.02 -17.92
CA GLN A 35 -7.44 1.75 -18.64
C GLN A 35 -6.00 1.39 -19.00
N ALA A 36 -5.18 2.38 -19.39
CA ALA A 36 -3.75 2.17 -19.65
C ALA A 36 -3.00 1.70 -18.39
N ILE A 37 -3.26 2.32 -17.25
CA ILE A 37 -2.70 1.91 -15.95
C ILE A 37 -3.16 0.49 -15.59
N GLN A 38 -4.45 0.17 -15.75
CA GLN A 38 -4.97 -1.16 -15.47
C GLN A 38 -4.34 -2.23 -16.37
N ASN A 39 -4.19 -1.95 -17.66
CA ASN A 39 -3.55 -2.86 -18.61
C ASN A 39 -2.08 -3.09 -18.26
N GLN A 40 -1.37 -2.03 -17.86
CA GLN A 40 0.02 -2.13 -17.41
C GLN A 40 0.14 -3.01 -16.16
N LEU A 41 -0.75 -2.85 -15.17
CA LEU A 41 -0.78 -3.68 -13.96
C LEU A 41 -1.14 -5.14 -14.29
N ASN A 42 -2.06 -5.37 -15.23
CA ASN A 42 -2.42 -6.71 -15.68
C ASN A 42 -1.24 -7.39 -16.41
N GLN A 43 -0.48 -6.66 -17.24
CA GLN A 43 0.72 -7.19 -17.91
C GLN A 43 1.81 -7.55 -16.90
N GLN A 44 2.00 -6.74 -15.86
CA GLN A 44 2.93 -7.05 -14.77
C GLN A 44 2.52 -8.32 -14.00
N THR A 45 1.22 -8.59 -13.92
CA THR A 45 0.67 -9.77 -13.23
C THR A 45 0.76 -11.04 -14.08
N ILE A 46 0.51 -10.95 -15.39
CA ILE A 46 0.55 -12.11 -16.30
C ILE A 46 1.98 -12.61 -16.55
N ASN A 47 2.95 -11.71 -16.67
CA ASN A 47 4.32 -12.06 -17.05
C ASN A 47 5.16 -12.64 -15.91
N LYS A 48 4.63 -12.67 -14.69
CA LYS A 48 5.33 -13.21 -13.52
C LYS A 48 4.45 -14.28 -12.89
N ALA A 49 4.38 -15.45 -13.54
CA ALA A 49 3.91 -16.64 -12.87
C ALA A 49 4.81 -16.82 -11.63
N PHE A 50 4.23 -16.58 -10.46
CA PHE A 50 4.95 -16.74 -9.21
C PHE A 50 5.11 -18.25 -8.98
N ASP A 51 6.32 -18.75 -9.15
CA ASP A 51 6.66 -20.13 -8.81
C ASP A 51 7.01 -20.20 -7.31
N PRO A 52 6.12 -20.75 -6.46
CA PRO A 52 6.39 -20.88 -5.03
C PRO A 52 7.61 -21.76 -4.73
N ASP A 53 7.98 -22.66 -5.65
CA ASP A 53 9.09 -23.59 -5.47
C ASP A 53 10.43 -23.02 -5.94
N ASN A 54 10.45 -21.82 -6.55
CA ASN A 54 11.67 -21.12 -6.94
C ASN A 54 12.15 -20.18 -5.81
N PRO A 55 13.26 -20.52 -5.10
CA PRO A 55 13.74 -19.71 -3.99
C PRO A 55 14.16 -18.30 -4.42
N ALA A 56 14.64 -18.13 -5.65
CA ALA A 56 15.12 -16.85 -6.15
C ALA A 56 13.97 -15.84 -6.35
N ASP A 57 12.80 -16.31 -6.78
CA ASP A 57 11.63 -15.46 -6.98
C ASP A 57 11.05 -14.98 -5.65
N LEU A 58 11.07 -15.85 -4.63
CA LEU A 58 10.71 -15.48 -3.27
C LEU A 58 11.65 -14.41 -2.71
N GLU A 59 12.96 -14.63 -2.80
CA GLU A 59 13.95 -13.65 -2.33
C GLU A 59 13.80 -12.29 -3.01
N ALA A 60 13.66 -12.28 -4.33
CA ALA A 60 13.45 -11.04 -5.09
C ALA A 60 12.15 -10.33 -4.69
N TYR A 61 11.08 -11.07 -4.40
CA TYR A 61 9.84 -10.51 -3.88
C TYR A 61 10.02 -9.90 -2.48
N LEU A 62 10.71 -10.59 -1.57
CA LEU A 62 10.93 -10.13 -0.20
C LEU A 62 11.74 -8.83 -0.17
N ASP A 63 12.81 -8.77 -0.95
CA ASP A 63 13.67 -7.59 -1.03
C ASP A 63 12.92 -6.39 -1.63
N ASP A 64 12.19 -6.59 -2.74
CA ASP A 64 11.36 -5.56 -3.35
C ASP A 64 10.26 -5.06 -2.39
N ALA A 65 9.60 -5.97 -1.67
CA ALA A 65 8.56 -5.63 -0.71
C ALA A 65 9.10 -4.78 0.45
N VAL A 66 10.25 -5.15 1.02
CA VAL A 66 10.90 -4.39 2.09
C VAL A 66 11.37 -3.03 1.57
N GLN A 67 11.99 -2.97 0.39
CA GLN A 67 12.44 -1.71 -0.22
C GLN A 67 11.26 -0.75 -0.46
N LYS A 68 10.10 -1.28 -0.84
CA LYS A 68 8.85 -0.52 -1.02
C LYS A 68 8.14 -0.19 0.29
N GLY A 69 8.66 -0.65 1.44
CA GLY A 69 8.04 -0.43 2.74
C GLY A 69 6.72 -1.17 2.94
N ILE A 70 6.48 -2.25 2.19
CA ILE A 70 5.29 -3.10 2.34
C ILE A 70 5.38 -3.78 3.70
N LYS A 71 4.45 -3.45 4.59
CA LYS A 71 4.42 -4.02 5.93
C LYS A 71 3.83 -5.43 5.89
N PRO A 72 4.48 -6.42 6.52
CA PRO A 72 3.92 -7.74 6.68
C PRO A 72 2.72 -7.71 7.64
N PRO A 73 1.82 -8.71 7.57
CA PRO A 73 0.79 -8.91 8.58
C PRO A 73 1.44 -9.00 9.97
N VAL A 74 0.88 -8.32 10.97
CA VAL A 74 1.41 -8.35 12.35
C VAL A 74 0.89 -9.56 13.11
N GLN A 75 -0.30 -10.05 12.74
CA GLN A 75 -0.89 -11.23 13.36
C GLN A 75 -0.28 -12.50 12.76
N PRO A 76 0.13 -13.45 13.60
CA PRO A 76 0.60 -14.74 13.10
C PRO A 76 -0.53 -15.50 12.40
N PRO A 77 -0.19 -16.44 11.49
CA PRO A 77 -1.19 -17.35 10.92
C PRO A 77 -1.85 -18.20 12.02
N GLN A 78 -3.08 -18.66 11.78
CA GLN A 78 -3.91 -19.37 12.77
C GLN A 78 -3.22 -20.58 13.44
N HIS A 79 -2.32 -21.26 12.72
CA HIS A 79 -1.62 -22.46 13.19
C HIS A 79 -0.25 -22.17 13.81
N TRP A 80 0.12 -20.90 13.99
CA TRP A 80 1.38 -20.52 14.63
C TRP A 80 1.42 -21.00 16.09
N GLN A 81 2.59 -21.45 16.53
CA GLN A 81 2.85 -21.85 17.92
C GLN A 81 4.16 -21.20 18.40
N PRO A 82 4.31 -20.96 19.71
CA PRO A 82 5.58 -20.50 20.26
C PRO A 82 6.73 -21.43 19.88
N GLY A 83 7.81 -20.86 19.35
CA GLY A 83 9.00 -21.59 18.89
C GLY A 83 8.98 -21.99 17.40
N TYR A 84 7.89 -21.73 16.68
CA TYR A 84 7.85 -21.98 15.24
C TYR A 84 8.73 -21.02 14.44
N THR A 85 9.19 -21.53 13.31
CA THR A 85 9.85 -20.81 12.23
C THR A 85 8.91 -20.75 11.02
N CYS A 86 9.32 -20.03 9.97
CA CYS A 86 8.52 -19.99 8.75
C CYS A 86 8.38 -21.37 8.09
N ASN A 87 9.38 -22.24 8.21
CA ASN A 87 9.34 -23.59 7.63
C ASN A 87 8.19 -24.44 8.22
N ASP A 88 7.89 -24.27 9.50
CA ASP A 88 6.78 -24.96 10.18
C ASP A 88 5.40 -24.55 9.62
N ILE A 89 5.33 -23.37 9.00
CA ILE A 89 4.11 -22.85 8.38
C ILE A 89 3.95 -23.30 6.93
N LEU A 90 5.01 -23.74 6.26
CA LEU A 90 4.97 -24.11 4.84
C LEU A 90 3.93 -25.20 4.56
N GLY A 91 3.77 -26.18 5.46
CA GLY A 91 2.79 -27.25 5.36
C GLY A 91 1.32 -26.79 5.45
N PHE A 92 1.05 -25.60 5.97
CA PHE A 92 -0.30 -25.02 6.08
C PHE A 92 -0.65 -24.10 4.91
N GLY A 93 0.30 -23.83 4.01
CA GLY A 93 0.09 -23.09 2.78
C GLY A 93 1.12 -22.01 2.52
N TYR A 94 1.39 -21.80 1.23
CA TYR A 94 2.46 -20.91 0.78
C TYR A 94 2.26 -19.45 1.20
N SER A 95 1.02 -18.95 1.23
CA SER A 95 0.74 -17.57 1.62
C SER A 95 1.19 -17.28 3.06
N GLY A 96 0.94 -18.22 3.98
CA GLY A 96 1.37 -18.11 5.37
C GLY A 96 2.89 -18.12 5.49
N TYR A 97 3.55 -19.03 4.76
CA TYR A 97 5.00 -19.11 4.68
C TYR A 97 5.61 -17.80 4.15
N ARG A 98 5.17 -17.30 2.99
CA ARG A 98 5.66 -16.06 2.39
C ARG A 98 5.48 -14.86 3.32
N ASN A 99 4.32 -14.75 3.96
CA ASN A 99 4.05 -13.66 4.90
C ASN A 99 4.95 -13.76 6.14
N CYS A 100 5.24 -14.98 6.64
CA CYS A 100 6.23 -15.19 7.70
C CYS A 100 7.63 -14.77 7.26
N MET A 101 8.05 -15.16 6.06
CA MET A 101 9.36 -14.78 5.52
C MET A 101 9.49 -13.25 5.38
N LEU A 102 8.42 -12.57 4.95
CA LEU A 102 8.39 -11.11 4.90
C LEU A 102 8.42 -10.49 6.30
N TYR A 103 7.68 -11.05 7.27
CA TYR A 103 7.73 -10.63 8.67
C TYR A 103 9.15 -10.70 9.23
N TYR A 104 9.80 -11.84 9.05
CA TYR A 104 11.17 -12.06 9.49
C TYR A 104 12.17 -11.13 8.80
N ARG A 105 12.05 -10.91 7.48
CA ARG A 105 12.91 -9.96 6.74
C ARG A 105 12.72 -8.51 7.22
N TYR A 106 11.48 -8.10 7.49
CA TYR A 106 11.14 -6.72 7.86
C TYR A 106 11.51 -6.40 9.32
N TYR A 107 11.25 -7.33 10.26
CA TYR A 107 11.45 -7.08 11.70
C TYR A 107 12.69 -7.77 12.28
N GLY A 108 13.30 -8.73 11.59
CA GLY A 108 14.44 -9.50 12.06
C GLY A 108 14.10 -10.56 13.12
N CYS A 109 12.82 -10.85 13.35
CA CYS A 109 12.35 -11.84 14.31
C CYS A 109 11.10 -12.56 13.80
N TYR A 110 10.79 -13.73 14.37
CA TYR A 110 9.54 -14.44 14.11
C TYR A 110 8.38 -13.84 14.93
N TYR A 111 7.15 -14.24 14.63
CA TYR A 111 5.99 -13.82 15.41
C TYR A 111 6.12 -14.24 16.87
N CYS A 112 5.76 -13.34 17.78
CA CYS A 112 5.74 -13.53 19.23
C CYS A 112 4.37 -13.97 19.74
#